data_AF-A0A838UKE9-F1
#
_entry.id   AF-A0A838UKE9-F1
#
_cell.length_a   1.000
_cell.length_b   1.000
_cell.length_c   1.000
_cell.angle_alpha   90.00
_cell.angle_beta   90.00
_cell.angle_gamma   90.00
#
_symmetry.space_group_name_H-M   'P 1'
#
loop_
_entity.id
_entity.type
_entity.pdbx_description
1 polymer ?
#
loop_
_entity_poly.entity_id
_entity_poly.type
_entity_poly.pdbx_seq_one_letter_code
_entity_poly.pdbx_strand_id
1 'polypeptide(L)'
;MYFTIRGRVDSFEDSSYERTINEGTPEATTETVARYQLMLDIPGVAEMVRCDLSPDRIPDLPAVKVFDKWELEESWVVVTADNFRQTKGTKGNRTWAMASFSAVKVEEMSAAERQSILDARRQTKTARKQKAAAARAAKQPQKKTDAA
;
A
#
# COMPACT_ATOMS: atom_id res chain seq x y z
N MET A 1 6.34 0.16 -17.67
CA MET A 1 7.29 0.53 -16.59
C MET A 1 6.72 -0.01 -15.29
N TYR A 2 7.49 -0.82 -14.56
CA TYR A 2 7.06 -1.41 -13.30
C TYR A 2 7.65 -0.63 -12.12
N PHE A 3 6.96 -0.67 -10.98
CA PHE A 3 7.46 -0.14 -9.72
C PHE A 3 7.20 -1.15 -8.60
N THR A 4 7.99 -1.06 -7.54
CA THR A 4 7.89 -1.96 -6.39
C THR A 4 7.43 -1.19 -5.17
N ILE A 5 6.42 -1.71 -4.50
CA ILE A 5 5.87 -1.18 -3.25
C ILE A 5 6.05 -2.19 -2.15
N ARG A 6 6.33 -1.69 -0.94
CA ARG A 6 6.35 -2.48 0.28
C ARG A 6 5.27 -1.95 1.20
N GLY A 7 4.37 -2.81 1.63
CA GLY A 7 3.24 -2.44 2.46
C GLY A 7 2.87 -3.55 3.42
N ARG A 8 2.23 -3.17 4.52
CA ARG A 8 1.55 -4.10 5.42
C ARG A 8 0.18 -4.41 4.83
N VAL A 9 -0.20 -5.69 4.79
CA VAL A 9 -1.56 -6.09 4.41
C VAL A 9 -2.51 -5.67 5.52
N ASP A 10 -3.49 -4.83 5.18
CA ASP A 10 -4.53 -4.35 6.09
C ASP A 10 -5.82 -5.15 5.91
N SER A 11 -6.20 -5.43 4.67
CA SER A 11 -7.31 -6.34 4.35
C SER A 11 -7.16 -6.98 2.98
N PHE A 12 -7.82 -8.11 2.80
CA PHE A 12 -8.02 -8.80 1.53
C PHE A 12 -9.51 -8.82 1.17
N GLU A 13 -9.81 -8.57 -0.11
CA GLU A 13 -11.19 -8.61 -0.62
C GLU A 13 -11.25 -9.53 -1.85
N ASP A 14 -12.11 -10.55 -1.76
CA ASP A 14 -12.55 -11.35 -2.89
C ASP A 14 -13.87 -10.79 -3.44
N SER A 15 -13.79 -10.15 -4.60
CA SER A 15 -14.90 -9.55 -5.33
C SER A 15 -15.22 -10.31 -6.63
N SER A 16 -14.86 -11.59 -6.67
CA SER A 16 -15.12 -12.47 -7.81
C SER A 16 -16.61 -12.55 -8.12
N TYR A 17 -16.96 -12.57 -9.41
CA TYR A 17 -18.36 -12.60 -9.84
C TYR A 17 -18.53 -13.48 -11.06
N GLU A 18 -19.73 -14.05 -11.20
CA GLU A 18 -20.11 -14.79 -12.38
C GLU A 18 -20.57 -13.83 -13.48
N ARG A 19 -20.08 -14.06 -14.69
CA ARG A 19 -20.45 -13.31 -15.88
C ARG A 19 -20.94 -14.29 -16.94
N THR A 20 -22.14 -14.05 -17.45
CA THR A 20 -22.62 -14.74 -18.65
C THR A 20 -22.08 -14.01 -19.89
N ILE A 21 -21.36 -14.73 -20.74
CA ILE A 21 -20.97 -14.28 -22.08
C ILE A 21 -22.02 -14.78 -23.07
N ASN A 22 -22.31 -14.00 -24.11
CA ASN A 22 -23.26 -14.33 -25.19
C ASN A 22 -24.68 -14.64 -24.70
N GLU A 23 -25.13 -13.91 -23.68
CA GLU A 23 -26.47 -14.03 -23.13
C GLU A 23 -27.54 -13.96 -24.24
N GLY A 24 -28.44 -14.95 -24.27
CA GLY A 24 -29.50 -15.05 -25.29
C GLY A 24 -29.13 -15.77 -26.58
N THR A 25 -27.93 -16.36 -26.68
CA THR A 25 -27.53 -17.23 -27.80
C THR A 25 -27.38 -18.69 -27.36
N PRO A 26 -27.39 -19.68 -28.27
CA PRO A 26 -27.09 -21.09 -27.93
C PRO A 26 -25.67 -21.30 -27.36
N GLU A 27 -24.78 -20.33 -27.53
CA GLU A 27 -23.40 -20.32 -27.05
C GLU A 27 -23.25 -19.52 -25.74
N ALA A 28 -24.35 -19.28 -25.01
CA ALA A 28 -24.29 -18.62 -23.71
C ALA A 28 -23.48 -19.45 -22.72
N THR A 29 -22.42 -18.86 -22.18
CA THR A 29 -21.53 -19.52 -21.21
C THR A 29 -21.34 -18.64 -19.99
N THR A 30 -21.51 -19.21 -18.81
CA THR A 30 -21.19 -18.54 -17.54
C THR A 30 -19.72 -18.79 -17.19
N GLU A 31 -18.95 -17.72 -17.08
CA GLU A 31 -17.57 -17.76 -16.58
C GLU A 31 -17.49 -17.08 -15.21
N THR A 32 -16.62 -17.60 -14.34
CA THR A 32 -16.29 -16.91 -13.08
C THR A 32 -15.11 -15.99 -13.33
N VAL A 33 -15.33 -14.67 -13.17
CA VAL A 33 -14.29 -13.66 -13.26
C VAL A 33 -13.70 -13.43 -11.87
N ALA A 34 -12.48 -13.91 -11.67
CA ALA A 34 -11.77 -13.73 -10.41
C ALA A 34 -11.30 -12.28 -10.23
N ARG A 35 -11.64 -11.66 -9.10
CA ARG A 35 -11.20 -10.30 -8.76
C ARG A 35 -10.79 -10.20 -7.31
N TYR A 36 -9.49 -10.22 -7.09
CA TYR A 36 -8.88 -10.15 -5.77
C TYR A 36 -8.27 -8.76 -5.55
N GLN A 37 -8.35 -8.25 -4.33
CA GLN A 37 -7.80 -6.94 -3.98
C GLN A 37 -7.09 -7.03 -2.62
N LEU A 38 -5.95 -6.35 -2.51
CA LEU A 38 -5.27 -6.12 -1.24
C LEU A 38 -5.31 -4.64 -0.90
N MET A 39 -5.70 -4.34 0.33
CA MET A 39 -5.52 -3.02 0.91
C MET A 39 -4.20 -3.00 1.67
N LEU A 40 -3.34 -2.05 1.31
CA LEU A 40 -2.00 -1.94 1.83
C LEU A 40 -1.83 -0.63 2.62
N ASP A 41 -1.29 -0.77 3.83
CA ASP A 41 -0.77 0.32 4.63
C ASP A 41 0.73 0.51 4.32
N ILE A 42 1.06 1.64 3.69
CA ILE A 42 2.41 1.95 3.23
C ILE A 42 3.01 3.06 4.11
N PRO A 43 4.16 2.83 4.76
CA PRO A 43 4.81 3.85 5.58
C PRO A 43 5.06 5.16 4.84
N GLY A 44 4.50 6.25 5.39
CA GLY A 44 4.70 7.59 4.85
C GLY A 44 3.70 7.99 3.77
N VAL A 45 2.81 7.08 3.37
CA VAL A 45 1.63 7.39 2.56
C VAL A 45 0.45 7.57 3.50
N ALA A 46 -0.30 8.65 3.35
CA ALA A 46 -1.47 8.93 4.20
C ALA A 46 -2.74 8.27 3.65
N GLU A 47 -2.77 8.08 2.34
CA GLU A 47 -3.83 7.42 1.61
C GLU A 47 -3.75 5.91 1.76
N MET A 48 -4.91 5.26 1.88
CA MET A 48 -5.01 3.82 1.78
C MET A 48 -4.77 3.40 0.32
N VAL A 49 -4.00 2.33 0.13
CA VAL A 49 -3.54 1.93 -1.19
C VAL A 49 -4.13 0.59 -1.57
N ARG A 50 -4.86 0.57 -2.69
CA ARG A 50 -5.53 -0.60 -3.23
C ARG A 50 -4.65 -1.27 -4.29
N CYS A 51 -4.45 -2.56 -4.14
CA CYS A 51 -3.70 -3.38 -5.07
C CYS A 51 -4.66 -4.38 -5.73
N ASP A 52 -4.93 -4.20 -7.01
CA ASP A 52 -5.72 -5.15 -7.77
C ASP A 52 -4.87 -6.37 -8.15
N LEU A 53 -5.36 -7.56 -7.83
CA LEU A 53 -4.74 -8.85 -8.10
C LEU A 53 -5.58 -9.59 -9.16
N SER A 54 -4.98 -9.84 -10.32
CA SER A 54 -5.62 -10.58 -11.40
C SER A 54 -4.86 -11.88 -11.65
N PRO A 55 -5.51 -13.05 -11.49
CA PRO A 55 -4.87 -14.34 -11.77
C PRO A 55 -4.31 -14.44 -13.19
N ASP A 56 -4.99 -13.84 -14.17
CA ASP A 56 -4.54 -13.82 -15.57
C ASP A 56 -3.22 -13.07 -15.77
N ARG A 57 -2.90 -12.15 -14.84
CA ARG A 57 -1.71 -11.29 -14.91
C ARG A 57 -0.59 -11.75 -13.99
N ILE A 58 -0.90 -12.57 -12.98
CA ILE A 58 0.03 -13.00 -11.94
C ILE A 58 0.09 -14.53 -11.98
N PRO A 59 1.01 -15.12 -12.77
CA PRO A 59 1.03 -16.56 -13.01
C PRO A 59 1.23 -17.38 -11.72
N ASP A 60 1.98 -16.84 -10.77
CA ASP A 60 2.27 -17.47 -9.47
C ASP A 60 1.49 -16.79 -8.33
N LEU A 61 0.23 -16.40 -8.58
CA LEU A 61 -0.58 -15.75 -7.55
C LEU A 61 -0.75 -16.70 -6.34
N PRO A 62 -0.46 -16.24 -5.11
CA PRO A 62 -0.74 -17.02 -3.91
C PRO A 62 -2.20 -17.48 -3.85
N ALA A 63 -2.43 -18.66 -3.27
CA ALA A 63 -3.79 -19.14 -3.01
C ALA A 63 -4.53 -18.20 -2.05
N VAL A 64 -5.86 -18.11 -2.16
CA VAL A 64 -6.71 -17.25 -1.32
C VAL A 64 -6.42 -17.39 0.18
N LYS A 65 -6.23 -18.63 0.66
CA LYS A 65 -5.88 -18.93 2.07
C LYS A 65 -4.59 -18.26 2.55
N VAL A 66 -3.66 -17.97 1.65
CA VAL A 66 -2.42 -17.26 1.96
C VAL A 66 -2.70 -15.79 2.21
N PHE A 67 -3.60 -15.17 1.43
CA PHE A 67 -4.01 -13.78 1.66
C PHE A 67 -4.80 -13.62 2.96
N ASP A 68 -5.70 -14.56 3.28
CA ASP A 68 -6.42 -14.57 4.56
C ASP A 68 -5.44 -14.62 5.75
N LYS A 69 -4.41 -15.46 5.63
CA LYS A 69 -3.34 -15.55 6.63
C LYS A 69 -2.58 -14.22 6.73
N TRP A 70 -2.22 -13.62 5.60
CA TRP A 70 -1.49 -12.36 5.59
C TRP A 70 -2.28 -11.20 6.19
N GLU A 71 -3.60 -11.16 6.00
CA GLU A 71 -4.48 -10.21 6.68
C GLU A 71 -4.47 -10.43 8.20
N LEU A 72 -4.71 -11.65 8.66
CA LEU A 72 -4.74 -11.98 10.10
C LEU A 72 -3.42 -11.71 10.82
N GLU A 73 -2.29 -11.96 10.16
CA GLU A 73 -0.95 -11.77 10.71
C GLU A 73 -0.39 -10.36 10.47
N GLU A 74 -1.15 -9.48 9.80
CA GLU A 74 -0.72 -8.16 9.34
C GLU A 74 0.64 -8.22 8.62
N SER A 75 0.75 -9.18 7.69
CA SER A 75 2.00 -9.52 7.03
C SER A 75 2.49 -8.38 6.15
N TRP A 76 3.81 -8.27 6.02
CA TRP A 76 4.43 -7.32 5.11
C TRP A 76 4.62 -8.01 3.76
N VAL A 77 4.28 -7.31 2.68
CA VAL A 77 4.39 -7.82 1.32
C VAL A 77 5.19 -6.87 0.45
N VAL A 78 5.89 -7.45 -0.52
CA VAL A 78 6.48 -6.76 -1.66
C VAL A 78 5.56 -6.96 -2.85
N VAL A 79 5.08 -5.87 -3.43
CA VAL A 79 4.26 -5.88 -4.63
C VAL A 79 5.01 -5.22 -5.76
N THR A 80 5.21 -5.95 -6.85
CA THR A 80 5.63 -5.36 -8.13
C THR A 80 4.38 -5.10 -8.95
N ALA A 81 4.20 -3.84 -9.37
CA ALA A 81 2.97 -3.37 -9.97
C ALA A 81 3.21 -2.50 -11.20
N ASP A 82 2.15 -2.34 -11.98
CA ASP A 82 2.02 -1.31 -13.01
C ASP A 82 0.72 -0.49 -12.83
N ASN A 83 0.53 0.47 -13.73
CA ASN A 83 -0.68 1.27 -13.82
C ASN A 83 -1.08 1.95 -12.51
N PHE A 84 -0.16 2.74 -11.95
CA PHE A 84 -0.47 3.59 -10.81
C PHE A 84 -1.53 4.62 -11.19
N ARG A 85 -2.65 4.62 -10.45
CA ARG A 85 -3.73 5.58 -10.58
C ARG A 85 -4.03 6.17 -9.22
N GLN A 86 -3.98 7.50 -9.12
CA GLN A 86 -4.47 8.20 -7.95
C GLN A 86 -5.88 8.73 -8.23
N THR A 87 -6.82 8.36 -7.38
CA THR A 87 -8.20 8.83 -7.46
C THR A 87 -8.49 9.66 -6.23
N LYS A 88 -9.05 10.85 -6.42
CA LYS A 88 -9.47 11.74 -5.33
C LYS A 88 -10.91 12.15 -5.56
N GLY A 89 -11.67 12.25 -4.49
CA GLY A 89 -13.06 12.66 -4.57
C GLY A 89 -13.50 13.36 -3.29
N THR A 90 -14.65 14.02 -3.39
CA THR A 90 -15.28 14.70 -2.26
C THR A 90 -16.70 14.16 -2.14
N LYS A 91 -17.06 13.64 -0.97
CA LYS A 91 -18.44 13.22 -0.66
C LYS A 91 -18.92 14.03 0.54
N GLY A 92 -19.77 15.03 0.30
CA GLY A 92 -20.13 16.04 1.30
C GLY A 92 -18.89 16.85 1.72
N ASN A 93 -18.64 16.99 3.03
CA ASN A 93 -17.44 17.68 3.56
C ASN A 93 -16.20 16.77 3.69
N ARG A 94 -16.30 15.48 3.31
CA ARG A 94 -15.18 14.53 3.45
C ARG A 94 -14.46 14.39 2.12
N THR A 95 -13.19 14.77 2.10
CA THR A 95 -12.27 14.49 0.99
C THR A 95 -11.67 13.11 1.19
N TRP A 96 -11.62 12.30 0.14
CA TRP A 96 -10.94 11.02 0.13
C TRP A 96 -9.95 10.96 -1.03
N ALA A 97 -8.86 10.25 -0.81
CA ALA A 97 -7.87 9.94 -1.82
C ALA A 97 -7.48 8.48 -1.68
N MET A 98 -7.41 7.78 -2.80
CA MET A 98 -7.03 6.38 -2.89
C MET A 98 -6.02 6.25 -4.02
N ALA A 99 -4.89 5.63 -3.72
CA ALA A 99 -3.99 5.16 -4.76
C ALA A 99 -4.37 3.73 -5.11
N SER A 100 -4.44 3.43 -6.40
CA SER A 100 -4.66 2.07 -6.88
C SER A 100 -3.60 1.68 -7.90
N PHE A 101 -3.26 0.41 -7.95
CA PHE A 101 -2.36 -0.14 -8.96
C PHE A 101 -2.69 -1.61 -9.20
N SER A 102 -2.22 -2.14 -10.32
CA SER A 102 -2.39 -3.55 -10.65
C SER A 102 -1.09 -4.30 -10.38
N ALA A 103 -1.16 -5.35 -9.56
CA ALA A 103 -0.01 -6.18 -9.32
C ALA A 103 0.33 -7.05 -10.53
N VAL A 104 1.62 -7.32 -10.64
CA VAL A 104 2.25 -8.25 -11.59
C VAL A 104 2.94 -9.37 -10.81
N LYS A 105 3.36 -9.08 -9.57
CA LYS A 105 3.93 -10.05 -8.64
C LYS A 105 3.66 -9.62 -7.21
N VAL A 106 3.32 -10.57 -6.33
CA VAL A 106 3.14 -10.33 -4.89
C VAL A 106 3.85 -11.43 -4.11
N GLU A 107 4.68 -11.03 -3.15
CA GLU A 107 5.44 -11.94 -2.30
C GLU A 107 5.45 -11.42 -0.86
N GLU A 108 5.51 -12.34 0.12
CA GLU A 108 5.72 -11.98 1.51
C GLU A 108 7.15 -11.43 1.70
N MET A 109 7.28 -10.34 2.46
CA MET A 109 8.59 -9.82 2.82
C MET A 109 9.30 -10.77 3.78
N SER A 110 10.61 -10.93 3.57
CA SER A 110 11.46 -11.62 4.52
C SER A 110 11.58 -10.84 5.84
N ALA A 111 11.86 -11.57 6.94
CA ALA A 111 12.10 -10.95 8.25
C ALA A 111 13.25 -9.92 8.22
N ALA A 112 14.29 -10.18 7.43
CA ALA A 112 15.42 -9.26 7.24
C ALA A 112 14.99 -7.95 6.58
N GLU A 113 14.19 -8.01 5.53
CA GLU A 113 13.65 -6.80 4.88
C GLU A 113 12.73 -6.04 5.82
N ARG A 114 11.89 -6.73 6.60
CA ARG A 114 11.01 -6.09 7.60
C ARG A 114 11.81 -5.31 8.63
N GLN A 115 12.89 -5.90 9.14
CA GLN A 115 13.77 -5.24 10.11
C GLN A 115 14.42 -3.99 9.50
N SER A 116 14.85 -4.05 8.23
CA SER A 116 15.44 -2.91 7.52
C SER A 116 14.49 -1.70 7.44
N ILE A 117 13.18 -1.92 7.24
CA ILE A 117 12.17 -0.85 7.21
C ILE A 117 12.03 -0.22 8.60
N LEU A 118 11.98 -1.04 9.65
CA LEU A 118 11.87 -0.54 11.02
C LEU A 118 13.08 0.31 11.41
N ASP A 119 14.28 -0.11 11.02
CA ASP A 119 15.50 0.62 11.29
C ASP A 119 15.60 1.92 10.49
N ALA A 120 15.19 1.92 9.21
CA ALA A 120 15.08 3.14 8.40
C ALA A 120 14.10 4.15 9.01
N ARG A 121 12.96 3.69 9.56
CA ARG A 121 12.02 4.57 10.27
C ARG A 121 12.63 5.16 11.54
N ARG A 122 13.37 4.36 12.32
CA ARG A 122 14.08 4.83 13.52
C ARG A 122 15.09 5.93 13.17
N GLN A 123 15.90 5.70 12.13
CA GLN A 123 16.87 6.68 11.64
C GLN A 123 16.19 7.98 11.19
N THR A 124 15.11 7.89 10.41
CA THR A 124 14.34 9.06 9.94
C THR A 124 13.75 9.86 11.10
N LYS A 125 13.22 9.19 12.13
CA LYS A 125 12.70 9.85 13.34
C LYS A 125 13.80 10.58 14.10
N THR A 126 14.98 9.96 14.23
CA THR A 126 16.13 10.57 14.88
C THR A 126 16.64 11.77 14.10
N ALA A 127 16.79 11.66 12.78
CA ALA A 127 17.18 12.78 11.91
C ALA A 127 16.20 13.95 11.99
N ARG A 128 14.88 13.68 12.00
CA ARG A 128 13.85 14.72 12.16
C ARG A 128 13.94 15.42 13.51
N LYS A 129 14.17 14.65 14.60
CA LYS A 129 14.38 15.22 15.94
C LYS A 129 15.63 16.10 15.99
N GLN A 130 16.75 15.65 15.42
CA GLN A 130 17.98 16.42 15.35
C GLN A 130 17.81 17.71 14.53
N LYS A 131 17.15 17.64 13.37
CA LYS A 131 16.83 18.82 12.55
C LYS A 131 15.95 19.83 13.31
N ALA A 132 14.94 19.35 14.03
CA ALA A 132 14.07 20.20 14.85
C ALA A 132 14.84 20.83 16.03
N ALA A 133 15.74 20.09 16.67
CA ALA A 133 16.60 20.60 17.74
C ALA A 133 17.57 21.68 17.22
N ALA A 134 18.22 21.44 16.08
CA ALA A 134 19.10 22.41 15.42
C ALA A 134 18.36 23.69 15.03
N ALA A 135 17.14 23.57 14.48
CA ALA A 135 16.30 24.72 14.15
C ALA A 135 15.85 25.53 15.38
N ARG A 136 15.67 24.88 16.54
CA ARG A 136 15.38 25.55 17.82
C ARG A 136 16.62 26.23 18.39
N ALA A 137 17.78 25.59 18.31
CA ALA A 137 19.06 26.17 18.73
C ALA A 137 19.42 27.42 17.90
N ALA A 138 19.19 27.38 16.58
CA ALA A 138 19.41 28.53 15.69
C ALA A 138 18.44 29.71 15.91
N LYS A 139 17.34 29.49 16.63
CA LYS A 139 16.34 30.53 16.99
C LYS A 139 16.45 31.01 18.44
N GLN A 140 17.39 30.50 19.24
CA GLN A 140 17.65 31.09 20.55
C GLN A 140 18.34 32.45 20.36
N PRO A 141 17.74 33.56 20.82
CA PRO A 141 18.40 34.86 20.77
C PRO A 141 19.65 34.84 21.64
N GLN A 142 20.74 35.45 21.16
CA GLN A 142 21.91 35.79 21.96
C GLN A 142 21.46 36.59 23.19
N LYS A 143 21.17 35.90 24.29
CA LYS A 143 20.99 36.51 25.62
C LYS A 143 22.38 36.67 26.26
N LYS A 144 23.15 37.62 25.74
CA LYS A 144 24.33 38.27 26.32
C LYS A 144 24.49 39.57 25.53
N THR A 145 24.58 40.76 26.08
CA THR A 145 24.94 41.20 27.43
C THR A 145 24.75 42.71 27.38
N ASP A 146 23.89 43.29 28.20
CA ASP A 146 24.04 44.69 28.62
C ASP A 146 23.64 44.75 30.08
N ALA A 147 24.65 44.52 30.91
CA ALA A 147 24.72 45.03 32.26
C ALA A 147 25.75 46.15 32.22
N ALA A 148 25.27 47.40 32.25
CA ALA A 148 25.99 48.59 32.70
C ALA A 148 24.96 49.69 32.93
#